data_AF-A0A2P1BNH9-F1
#
_entry.id   AF-A0A2P1BNH9-F1
#
_cell.length_a   1.000
_cell.length_b   1.000
_cell.length_c   1.000
_cell.angle_alpha   90.00
_cell.angle_beta   90.00
_cell.angle_gamma   90.00
#
_symmetry.space_group_name_H-M   'P 1'
#
loop_
_entity.id
_entity.type
_entity.pdbx_description
1 polymer ?
#
loop_
_entity_poly.entity_id
_entity_poly.type
_entity_poly.pdbx_seq_one_letter_code
_entity_poly.pdbx_strand_id
1 'polypeptide(L)'
;MSQYKAYTSYKDSGVEWIGQVPEHWEVKRLRHVGRYSNSGVDKKSYEDQQTVELCNYTDVYYNEFISDDMPFMQATASAHEIEQFTLKKAMSLSRRIQKTHPT
;
A
#
# COMPACT_ATOMS: atom_id res chain seq x y z
N MET A 1 -9.76 9.65 -28.11
CA MET A 1 -8.33 9.67 -28.52
C MET A 1 -7.55 10.47 -27.49
N SER A 2 -6.39 9.96 -27.07
CA SER A 2 -5.60 10.46 -25.94
C SER A 2 -5.23 11.95 -26.07
N GLN A 3 -5.48 12.75 -25.03
CA GLN A 3 -5.21 14.19 -24.96
C GLN A 3 -3.75 14.51 -24.56
N TYR A 4 -2.89 13.50 -24.43
CA TYR A 4 -1.53 13.67 -23.91
C TYR A 4 -0.51 13.88 -25.04
N LYS A 5 0.34 14.90 -24.90
CA LYS A 5 1.49 15.13 -25.79
C LYS A 5 2.57 14.09 -25.51
N ALA A 6 3.16 13.54 -26.57
CA ALA A 6 4.34 12.68 -26.45
C ALA A 6 5.52 13.45 -25.85
N TYR A 7 6.42 12.74 -25.16
CA TYR A 7 7.66 13.32 -24.65
C TYR A 7 8.65 13.56 -25.80
N THR A 8 9.52 14.57 -25.65
CA THR A 8 10.50 14.94 -26.67
C THR A 8 11.58 13.88 -26.89
N SER A 9 11.89 13.08 -25.86
CA SER A 9 12.94 12.06 -25.91
C SER A 9 12.66 10.90 -24.95
N TYR A 10 13.19 9.74 -25.29
CA TYR A 10 13.00 8.48 -24.58
C TYR A 10 14.33 7.71 -24.49
N LYS A 11 14.49 6.95 -23.41
CA LYS A 11 15.59 6.01 -23.18
C LYS A 11 15.07 4.61 -22.87
N ASP A 12 15.93 3.61 -23.03
CA ASP A 12 15.62 2.25 -22.59
C ASP A 12 15.54 2.19 -21.05
N SER A 13 14.53 1.53 -20.50
CA SER A 13 14.35 1.41 -19.05
C SER A 13 15.29 0.39 -18.39
N GLY A 14 15.92 -0.50 -19.17
CA GLY A 14 16.64 -1.67 -18.67
C GLY A 14 15.73 -2.79 -18.14
N VAL A 15 14.41 -2.69 -18.33
CA VAL A 15 13.42 -3.67 -17.89
C VAL A 15 12.56 -4.10 -19.09
N GLU A 16 12.68 -5.38 -19.47
CA GLU A 16 12.11 -5.94 -20.70
C GLU A 16 10.62 -5.63 -20.89
N TRP A 17 9.82 -5.75 -19.83
CA TRP A 17 8.36 -5.55 -19.92
C TRP A 17 7.93 -4.08 -19.88
N ILE A 18 8.84 -3.15 -19.54
CA ILE A 18 8.55 -1.70 -19.52
C ILE A 18 8.88 -1.07 -20.89
N GLY A 19 10.00 -1.47 -21.50
CA GLY A 19 10.46 -0.89 -22.77
C GLY A 19 11.05 0.52 -22.59
N GLN A 20 10.63 1.47 -23.42
CA GLN A 20 11.15 2.84 -23.42
C GLN A 20 10.41 3.75 -22.45
N VAL A 21 11.16 4.59 -21.74
CA VAL A 21 10.65 5.59 -20.77
C VAL A 21 11.16 6.98 -21.11
N PRO A 22 10.51 8.06 -20.65
CA PRO A 22 10.97 9.42 -20.92
C PRO A 22 12.41 9.63 -20.43
N GLU A 23 13.22 10.33 -21.23
CA GLU A 23 14.66 10.51 -20.97
C GLU A 23 14.96 11.07 -19.56
N HIS A 24 14.13 11.99 -19.09
CA HIS A 24 14.28 12.69 -17.81
C HIS A 24 13.82 11.89 -16.59
N TRP A 25 13.26 10.69 -16.76
CA TRP A 25 12.85 9.87 -15.62
C TRP A 25 14.05 9.29 -14.87
N GLU A 26 13.97 9.25 -13.54
CA GLU A 26 15.02 8.74 -12.67
C GLU A 26 14.61 7.42 -12.04
N VAL A 27 15.55 6.46 -11.97
CA VAL A 27 15.35 5.21 -11.23
C VAL A 27 15.68 5.45 -9.77
N LYS A 28 14.68 5.33 -8.88
CA LYS A 28 14.83 5.48 -7.43
C LYS A 28 14.35 4.23 -6.69
N ARG A 29 15.01 3.92 -5.57
CA ARG A 29 14.52 2.91 -4.64
C ARG A 29 13.24 3.41 -3.98
N LEU A 30 12.21 2.57 -3.95
CA LEU A 30 10.89 2.90 -3.39
C LEU A 30 10.99 3.48 -1.96
N ARG A 31 11.86 2.92 -1.12
CA ARG A 31 12.11 3.41 0.26
C ARG A 31 12.53 4.89 0.36
N HIS A 32 12.99 5.52 -0.72
CA HIS A 32 13.41 6.93 -0.74
C HIS A 32 12.34 7.89 -1.27
N VAL A 33 11.21 7.39 -1.80
CA VAL A 33 10.16 8.22 -2.41
C VAL A 33 8.87 8.28 -1.60
N GLY A 34 8.77 7.52 -0.50
CA GLY A 34 7.56 7.46 0.32
C GLY A 34 7.84 7.14 1.78
N ARG A 35 6.79 7.26 2.61
CA ARG A 35 6.77 6.81 4.00
C ARG A 35 6.15 5.42 4.06
N TYR A 36 6.80 4.51 4.75
CA TYR A 36 6.37 3.12 4.89
C TYR A 36 6.21 2.80 6.37
N SER A 37 5.11 2.15 6.74
CA SER A 37 4.84 1.68 8.09
C SER A 37 4.16 0.33 8.03
N ASN A 38 4.60 -0.59 8.89
CA ASN A 38 3.90 -1.86 9.10
C ASN A 38 2.89 -1.65 10.23
N SER A 39 1.61 -1.95 9.99
CA SER A 39 0.62 -1.98 11.05
C SER A 39 0.82 -3.21 11.92
N GLY A 40 0.90 -3.00 13.23
CA GLY A 40 0.94 -4.04 14.26
C GLY A 40 -0.41 -4.33 14.88
N VAL A 41 -1.48 -3.66 14.43
CA VAL A 41 -2.83 -3.80 15.01
C VAL A 41 -3.30 -5.24 14.80
N ASP A 42 -3.57 -5.91 15.91
CA ASP A 42 -4.02 -7.30 15.90
C ASP A 42 -5.54 -7.41 15.75
N LYS A 43 -6.03 -8.65 15.57
CA LYS A 43 -7.45 -8.95 15.36
C LYS A 43 -8.22 -9.18 16.66
N LYS A 44 -7.58 -8.97 17.82
CA LYS A 44 -8.17 -9.22 19.13
C LYS A 44 -8.87 -7.97 19.63
N SER A 45 -9.63 -8.16 20.68
CA SER A 45 -10.34 -7.10 21.37
C SER A 45 -9.93 -7.08 22.83
N TYR A 46 -9.69 -5.89 23.34
CA TYR A 46 -9.25 -5.60 24.70
C TYR A 46 -10.21 -4.57 25.31
N GLU A 47 -10.60 -4.77 26.58
CA GLU A 47 -11.63 -3.95 27.24
C GLU A 47 -11.22 -2.49 27.42
N ASP A 48 -9.93 -2.19 27.49
CA ASP A 48 -9.36 -0.86 27.70
C ASP A 48 -9.08 -0.08 26.39
N GLN A 49 -9.47 -0.66 25.25
CA GLN A 49 -9.19 -0.10 23.94
C GLN A 49 -10.47 0.33 23.22
N GLN A 50 -10.31 1.21 22.22
CA GLN A 50 -11.43 1.70 21.42
C GLN A 50 -11.78 0.70 20.33
N THR A 51 -13.08 0.48 20.09
CA THR A 51 -13.56 -0.31 18.96
C THR A 51 -13.23 0.37 17.64
N VAL A 52 -12.70 -0.39 16.69
CA VAL A 52 -12.32 0.07 15.36
C VAL A 52 -12.74 -0.92 14.28
N GLU A 53 -12.89 -0.42 13.06
CA GLU A 53 -13.05 -1.20 11.84
C GLU A 53 -11.66 -1.52 11.26
N LEU A 54 -11.25 -2.77 11.36
CA LEU A 54 -9.92 -3.23 10.99
C LEU A 54 -9.88 -3.71 9.54
N CYS A 55 -9.23 -2.93 8.68
CA CYS A 55 -8.78 -3.39 7.36
C CYS A 55 -7.56 -4.31 7.54
N ASN A 56 -7.78 -5.61 7.39
CA ASN A 56 -6.79 -6.63 7.65
C ASN A 56 -6.15 -7.18 6.35
N TYR A 57 -5.21 -8.12 6.49
CA TYR A 57 -4.51 -8.73 5.35
C TYR A 57 -5.45 -9.29 4.27
N THR A 58 -6.56 -9.94 4.66
CA THR A 58 -7.48 -10.55 3.68
C THR A 58 -8.14 -9.48 2.82
N ASP A 59 -8.45 -8.33 3.40
CA ASP A 59 -9.12 -7.23 2.71
C ASP A 59 -8.20 -6.66 1.63
N VAL A 60 -6.91 -6.49 1.96
CA VAL A 60 -5.86 -6.09 1.01
C VAL A 60 -5.51 -7.19 0.00
N TYR A 61 -5.78 -8.46 0.32
CA TYR A 61 -5.48 -9.58 -0.57
C TYR A 61 -6.54 -9.72 -1.67
N TYR A 62 -7.81 -9.63 -1.32
CA TYR A 62 -8.93 -9.92 -2.22
C TYR A 62 -9.45 -8.70 -2.99
N ASN A 63 -9.06 -7.48 -2.61
CA ASN A 63 -9.60 -6.26 -3.21
C ASN A 63 -8.48 -5.43 -3.86
N GLU A 64 -8.78 -4.92 -5.05
CA GLU A 64 -7.92 -3.95 -5.75
C GLU A 64 -8.06 -2.54 -5.15
N PHE A 65 -9.25 -2.21 -4.66
CA PHE A 65 -9.58 -0.95 -4.01
C PHE A 65 -10.16 -1.21 -2.62
N ILE A 66 -9.83 -0.32 -1.68
CA ILE A 66 -10.40 -0.30 -0.34
C ILE A 66 -11.22 0.96 -0.19
N SER A 67 -12.48 0.81 0.19
CA SER A 67 -13.41 1.91 0.45
C SER A 67 -13.97 1.80 1.88
N ASP A 68 -14.50 2.93 2.36
CA ASP A 68 -15.02 3.08 3.73
C ASP A 68 -16.40 2.44 3.94
N ASP A 69 -17.09 2.08 2.85
CA ASP A 69 -18.36 1.36 2.88
C ASP A 69 -18.21 -0.18 2.89
N MET A 70 -16.99 -0.70 2.88
CA MET A 70 -16.74 -2.14 2.93
C MET A 70 -16.98 -2.71 4.34
N PRO A 71 -17.49 -3.95 4.46
CA PRO A 71 -17.65 -4.59 5.75
C PRO A 71 -16.29 -5.03 6.30
N PHE A 72 -15.75 -4.28 7.26
CA PHE A 72 -14.53 -4.65 7.97
C PHE A 72 -14.81 -5.42 9.26
N MET A 73 -13.81 -6.16 9.71
CA MET A 73 -13.84 -6.81 11.02
C MET A 73 -13.84 -5.75 12.13
N GLN A 74 -14.69 -5.91 13.15
CA GLN A 74 -14.54 -5.15 14.39
C GLN A 74 -13.39 -5.74 15.22
N ALA A 75 -12.51 -4.86 15.70
CA ALA A 75 -11.43 -5.16 16.63
C ALA A 75 -11.31 -4.00 17.62
N THR A 76 -10.25 -4.00 18.46
CA THR A 76 -9.91 -2.82 19.26
C THR A 76 -8.50 -2.34 18.98
N ALA A 77 -8.24 -1.07 19.24
CA ALA A 77 -6.92 -0.47 19.14
C ALA A 77 -6.73 0.60 20.24
N SER A 78 -5.49 0.74 20.71
CA SER A 78 -5.10 1.83 21.60
C SER A 78 -5.15 3.18 20.86
N ALA A 79 -5.24 4.28 21.62
CA ALA A 79 -5.21 5.63 21.04
C ALA A 79 -3.96 5.89 20.18
N HIS A 80 -2.81 5.33 20.57
CA HIS A 80 -1.56 5.43 19.82
C HIS A 80 -1.62 4.69 18.48
N GLU A 81 -2.18 3.47 18.47
CA GLU A 81 -2.35 2.69 17.23
C GLU A 81 -3.32 3.37 16.27
N ILE A 82 -4.42 3.92 16.79
CA ILE A 82 -5.37 4.70 15.98
C ILE A 82 -4.65 5.88 15.33
N GLU A 83 -3.89 6.66 16.10
CA GLU A 83 -3.16 7.81 15.57
C GLU A 83 -2.15 7.41 14.48
N GLN A 84 -1.41 6.31 14.69
CA GLN A 84 -0.36 5.86 13.77
C GLN A 84 -0.89 5.17 12.51
N PHE A 85 -1.96 4.39 12.62
CA PHE A 85 -2.37 3.44 11.58
C PHE A 85 -3.73 3.72 10.95
N THR A 86 -4.40 4.83 11.31
CA THR A 86 -5.62 5.27 10.63
C THR A 86 -5.37 5.42 9.14
N LEU A 87 -6.17 4.71 8.34
CA LEU A 87 -6.14 4.81 6.89
C LEU A 87 -6.76 6.13 6.43
N LYS A 88 -6.11 6.77 5.46
CA LYS A 88 -6.56 8.01 4.84
C LYS A 88 -6.68 7.81 3.34
N LYS A 89 -7.59 8.57 2.72
CA LYS A 89 -7.74 8.58 1.26
C LYS A 89 -6.39 8.86 0.58
N ALA A 90 -6.15 8.18 -0.53
CA ALA A 90 -4.90 8.19 -1.31
C ALA A 90 -3.68 7.49 -0.68
N MET A 91 -3.84 6.82 0.48
CA MET A 91 -2.82 5.88 0.94
C MET A 91 -2.82 4.61 0.09
N SER A 92 -1.64 3.98 -0.02
CA SER A 92 -1.50 2.68 -0.67
C SER A 92 -1.24 1.61 0.39
N LEU A 93 -1.94 0.48 0.27
CA LEU A 93 -1.73 -0.70 1.10
C LEU A 93 -0.97 -1.75 0.30
N SER A 94 -0.03 -2.42 0.95
CA SER A 94 0.76 -3.48 0.31
C SER A 94 0.96 -4.64 1.26
N ARG A 95 1.04 -5.84 0.69
CA ARG A 95 1.36 -7.07 1.43
C ARG A 95 2.76 -7.54 1.06
N ARG A 96 3.54 -7.95 2.05
CA ARG A 96 4.84 -8.60 1.82
C ARG A 96 4.64 -10.12 1.78
N ILE A 97 4.89 -10.73 0.63
CA ILE A 97 4.93 -12.18 0.48
C ILE A 97 6.40 -12.61 0.49
N GLN A 98 6.83 -13.33 1.51
CA GLN A 98 8.16 -13.94 1.53
C GLN A 98 8.06 -15.36 0.97
N LYS A 99 8.69 -15.61 -0.18
CA LYS A 99 8.93 -16.98 -0.66
C LYS A 99 10.23 -17.46 -0.02
N THR A 100 10.15 -18.38 0.93
CA THR A 100 11.33 -19.10 1.41
C THR A 100 11.67 -20.16 0.37
N HIS A 101 12.84 -20.04 -0.27
CA HIS A 101 13.37 -21.15 -1.05
C HIS A 101 13.84 -22.23 -0.07
N PRO A 102 13.43 -23.50 -0.24
CA PRO A 102 14.06 -24.58 0.49
C PRO A 102 15.54 -24.64 0.07
N THR A 103 16.43 -24.59 1.07
CA THR A 103 17.85 -24.93 0.94
C THR A 103 18.04 -26.39 0.57
#